data_AF-A0A942Z5L2-F1
#
_entry.id   AF-A0A942Z5L2-F1
#
_cell.length_a   1.000
_cell.length_b   1.000
_cell.length_c   1.000
_cell.angle_alpha   90.00
_cell.angle_beta   90.00
_cell.angle_gamma   90.00
#
_symmetry.space_group_name_H-M   'P 1'
#
loop_
_entity.id
_entity.type
_entity.pdbx_description
1 polymer ?
#
loop_
_entity_poly.entity_id
_entity_poly.type
_entity_poly.pdbx_seq_one_letter_code
_entity_poly.pdbx_strand_id
1 'polypeptide(L)'
;MKASLRVFHKSIFETYHQLGFVLRISLLWLLCSIPIVTIGFATIGLLYSIEKKQKGEDDFHNFFIGMKRYQKPTLLLTVLYAVIMIPGGVYFSILFSLNNIWAISFSFALLYLMFSVQFMMMYMVSLMVKQNLLDVKLIIIRSFRLFIENVSFTLNLSIYILLITILSLLVPILLLVWAGLLGFIAYYSLLYLLAKYESRPYEPDLEVSWRGAWKPWKAY
;
A
#
# COMPACT_ATOMS: atom_id res chain seq x y z
N MET A 1 -32.80 -10.14 -27.12
CA MET A 1 -32.77 -8.75 -26.59
C MET A 1 -32.79 -8.64 -25.06
N LYS A 2 -33.70 -9.29 -24.32
CA LYS A 2 -33.72 -9.20 -22.83
C LYS A 2 -32.51 -9.84 -22.12
N ALA A 3 -31.89 -10.88 -22.71
CA ALA A 3 -30.70 -11.53 -22.16
C ALA A 3 -29.44 -10.65 -22.31
N SER A 4 -29.24 -10.04 -23.49
CA SER A 4 -28.11 -9.13 -23.74
C SER A 4 -28.19 -7.86 -22.89
N LEU A 5 -29.40 -7.33 -22.63
CA LEU A 5 -29.59 -6.17 -21.76
C LEU A 5 -29.22 -6.46 -20.30
N ARG A 6 -29.60 -7.63 -19.76
CA ARG A 6 -29.23 -8.06 -18.40
C ARG A 6 -27.72 -8.24 -18.26
N VAL A 7 -27.06 -8.77 -19.28
CA VAL A 7 -25.60 -8.94 -19.32
C VAL A 7 -24.89 -7.58 -19.38
N PHE A 8 -25.38 -6.64 -20.19
CA PHE A 8 -24.85 -5.28 -20.25
C PHE A 8 -24.97 -4.56 -18.90
N HIS A 9 -26.13 -4.66 -18.25
CA HIS A 9 -26.34 -4.11 -16.91
C HIS A 9 -25.39 -4.73 -15.88
N LYS A 10 -25.23 -6.05 -15.89
CA LYS A 10 -24.31 -6.76 -14.99
C LYS A 10 -22.86 -6.33 -15.24
N SER A 11 -22.43 -6.21 -16.49
CA SER A 11 -21.06 -5.80 -16.84
C SER A 11 -20.74 -4.35 -16.43
N ILE A 12 -21.68 -3.43 -16.64
CA ILE A 12 -21.56 -2.05 -16.13
C ILE A 12 -21.51 -2.06 -14.61
N PHE A 13 -22.37 -2.85 -13.96
CA PHE A 13 -22.41 -2.94 -12.51
C PHE A 13 -21.10 -3.50 -11.93
N GLU A 14 -20.53 -4.57 -12.48
CA GLU A 14 -19.25 -5.13 -12.03
C GLU A 14 -18.07 -4.16 -12.23
N THR A 15 -18.02 -3.49 -13.39
CA THR A 15 -16.99 -2.49 -13.68
C THR A 15 -17.11 -1.28 -12.75
N TYR A 16 -18.34 -0.80 -12.54
CA TYR A 16 -18.65 0.25 -11.57
C TYR A 16 -18.38 -0.18 -10.14
N HIS A 17 -18.59 -1.44 -9.78
CA HIS A 17 -18.37 -1.94 -8.43
C HIS A 17 -16.87 -2.07 -8.13
N GLN A 18 -16.06 -2.46 -9.12
CA GLN A 18 -14.61 -2.45 -8.99
C GLN A 18 -14.05 -1.02 -8.84
N LEU A 19 -14.42 -0.10 -9.73
CA LEU A 19 -14.02 1.32 -9.66
C LEU A 19 -14.61 2.03 -8.44
N GLY A 20 -15.88 1.81 -8.17
CA GLY A 20 -16.65 2.39 -7.07
C GLY A 20 -16.16 1.90 -5.71
N PHE A 21 -15.67 0.67 -5.59
CA PHE A 21 -14.91 0.26 -4.42
C PHE A 21 -13.64 1.08 -4.25
N VAL A 22 -12.78 1.15 -5.28
CA VAL A 22 -11.50 1.86 -5.22
C VAL A 22 -11.71 3.33 -4.88
N LEU A 23 -12.71 3.98 -5.49
CA LEU A 23 -13.11 5.36 -5.20
C LEU A 23 -13.57 5.51 -3.75
N ARG A 24 -14.47 4.64 -3.26
CA ARG A 24 -14.97 4.69 -1.88
C ARG A 24 -13.83 4.57 -0.87
N ILE A 25 -12.96 3.56 -0.98
CA ILE A 25 -11.85 3.38 -0.04
C ILE A 25 -10.82 4.51 -0.11
N SER A 26 -10.60 5.07 -1.31
CA SER A 26 -9.65 6.18 -1.50
C SER A 26 -10.19 7.48 -0.92
N LEU A 27 -11.49 7.76 -1.10
CA LEU A 27 -12.16 8.90 -0.47
C LEU A 27 -12.12 8.80 1.06
N LEU A 28 -12.32 7.59 1.60
CA LEU A 28 -12.22 7.35 3.05
C LEU A 28 -10.81 7.60 3.55
N TRP A 29 -9.83 7.09 2.81
CA TRP A 29 -8.43 7.33 3.14
C TRP A 29 -8.11 8.82 3.11
N LEU A 30 -8.57 9.57 2.11
CA LEU A 30 -8.37 11.02 2.02
C LEU A 30 -9.03 11.76 3.18
N LEU A 31 -10.29 11.45 3.49
CA LEU A 31 -11.04 12.07 4.59
C LEU A 31 -10.38 11.77 5.95
N CYS A 32 -9.93 10.53 6.15
CA CYS A 32 -9.21 10.12 7.34
C CYS A 32 -7.75 10.59 7.34
N SER A 33 -7.18 11.08 6.25
CA SER A 33 -5.80 11.57 6.19
C SER A 33 -5.70 13.08 6.41
N ILE A 34 -6.83 13.78 6.61
CA ILE A 34 -6.83 15.22 6.92
C ILE A 34 -5.99 15.51 8.19
N PRO A 35 -6.13 14.75 9.30
CA PRO A 35 -5.13 14.76 10.35
C PRO A 35 -3.89 13.97 9.93
N ILE A 36 -2.70 14.57 10.01
CA ILE A 36 -1.44 13.89 9.65
C ILE A 36 -1.22 12.63 10.49
N VAL A 37 -1.66 12.65 11.75
CA VAL A 37 -1.53 11.51 12.69
C VAL A 37 -2.39 10.31 12.29
N THR A 38 -3.46 10.52 11.54
CA THR A 38 -4.39 9.45 11.15
C THR A 38 -4.02 8.76 9.83
N ILE A 39 -2.99 9.24 9.11
CA ILE A 39 -2.51 8.62 7.85
C ILE A 39 -2.13 7.15 8.05
N GLY A 40 -1.44 6.83 9.15
CA GLY A 40 -1.07 5.45 9.48
C GLY A 40 -2.30 4.56 9.68
N PHE A 41 -3.30 5.07 10.39
CA PHE A 41 -4.57 4.38 10.64
C PHE A 41 -5.42 4.23 9.36
N ALA A 42 -5.47 5.27 8.53
CA ALA A 42 -6.17 5.23 7.26
C ALA A 42 -5.57 4.18 6.32
N THR A 43 -4.24 4.06 6.29
CA THR A 43 -3.52 3.09 5.46
C THR A 43 -3.80 1.65 5.88
N ILE A 44 -3.88 1.36 7.19
CA ILE A 44 -4.26 0.02 7.66
C ILE A 44 -5.72 -0.31 7.38
N GLY A 45 -6.63 0.66 7.54
CA GLY A 45 -8.04 0.50 7.18
C GLY A 45 -8.21 0.19 5.69
N LEU A 46 -7.46 0.89 4.83
CA LEU A 46 -7.46 0.68 3.39
C LEU A 46 -7.01 -0.73 3.04
N LEU A 47 -5.85 -1.17 3.54
CA LEU A 47 -5.31 -2.50 3.24
C LEU A 47 -6.19 -3.63 3.79
N TYR A 48 -6.79 -3.44 4.96
CA TYR A 48 -7.75 -4.40 5.51
C TYR A 48 -9.01 -4.53 4.64
N SER A 49 -9.56 -3.41 4.16
CA SER A 49 -10.69 -3.43 3.22
C SER A 49 -10.35 -4.13 1.91
N ILE A 50 -9.13 -3.93 1.39
CA ILE A 50 -8.66 -4.64 0.19
C ILE A 50 -8.58 -6.14 0.46
N GLU A 51 -7.99 -6.58 1.58
CA GLU A 51 -7.93 -8.00 1.94
C GLU A 51 -9.32 -8.62 2.07
N LYS A 52 -10.26 -7.92 2.71
CA LYS A 52 -11.64 -8.37 2.87
C LYS A 52 -12.39 -8.46 1.54
N LYS A 53 -12.20 -7.48 0.65
CA LYS A 53 -12.74 -7.56 -0.71
C LYS A 53 -12.23 -8.78 -1.47
N GLN A 54 -10.94 -9.13 -1.34
CA GLN A 54 -10.38 -10.33 -1.97
C GLN A 54 -10.95 -11.63 -1.40
N LYS A 55 -11.51 -11.59 -0.20
CA LYS A 55 -12.26 -12.70 0.43
C LYS A 55 -13.76 -12.69 0.09
N GLY A 56 -14.21 -11.78 -0.79
CA GLY A 56 -15.61 -11.63 -1.18
C GLY A 56 -16.45 -10.74 -0.24
N GLU A 57 -15.85 -10.11 0.76
CA GLU A 57 -16.52 -9.21 1.70
C GLU A 57 -16.31 -7.73 1.26
N ASP A 58 -17.25 -7.16 0.49
CA ASP A 58 -17.26 -5.72 0.17
C ASP A 58 -18.22 -4.94 1.08
N ASP A 59 -17.76 -4.62 2.30
CA ASP A 59 -18.44 -3.71 3.21
C ASP A 59 -17.54 -2.53 3.59
N PHE A 60 -18.14 -1.35 3.61
CA PHE A 60 -17.52 -0.11 4.05
C PHE A 60 -17.06 -0.15 5.52
N HIS A 61 -17.80 -0.87 6.37
CA HIS A 61 -17.46 -1.00 7.78
C HIS A 61 -16.12 -1.71 7.99
N ASN A 62 -15.67 -2.52 7.02
CA ASN A 62 -14.38 -3.20 7.10
C ASN A 62 -13.23 -2.20 7.29
N PHE A 63 -13.32 -1.00 6.70
CA PHE A 63 -12.29 0.03 6.86
C PHE A 63 -12.11 0.42 8.34
N PHE A 64 -13.21 0.74 9.01
CA PHE A 64 -13.21 1.13 10.43
C PHE A 64 -12.89 -0.05 11.36
N ILE A 65 -13.32 -1.27 11.00
CA ILE A 65 -12.96 -2.49 11.73
C ILE A 65 -11.44 -2.69 11.69
N GLY A 66 -10.82 -2.55 10.52
CA GLY A 66 -9.37 -2.64 10.35
C GLY A 66 -8.64 -1.59 11.18
N MET A 67 -9.08 -0.33 11.13
CA MET A 67 -8.54 0.75 11.96
C MET A 67 -8.60 0.42 13.45
N LYS A 68 -9.75 -0.05 13.95
CA LYS A 68 -9.94 -0.34 15.38
C LYS A 68 -9.17 -1.57 15.83
N ARG A 69 -9.07 -2.59 14.99
CA ARG A 69 -8.36 -3.85 15.29
C ARG A 69 -6.86 -3.64 15.43
N TYR A 70 -6.26 -2.87 14.52
CA TYR A 70 -4.80 -2.67 14.45
C TYR A 70 -4.35 -1.33 15.02
N GLN A 71 -5.21 -0.62 15.75
CA GLN A 71 -4.91 0.73 16.24
C GLN A 71 -3.60 0.83 17.04
N LYS A 72 -3.35 -0.12 17.95
CA LYS A 72 -2.16 -0.11 18.83
C LYS A 72 -0.86 -0.33 18.05
N PRO A 73 -0.71 -1.43 17.28
CA PRO A 73 0.52 -1.65 16.52
C PRO A 73 0.73 -0.58 15.44
N THR A 74 -0.34 -0.11 14.78
CA THR A 74 -0.23 0.97 13.78
C THR A 74 0.21 2.29 14.40
N LEU A 75 -0.35 2.68 15.55
CA LEU A 75 0.08 3.89 16.27
C LEU A 75 1.57 3.80 16.61
N LEU A 76 1.99 2.68 17.19
CA LEU A 76 3.38 2.49 17.60
C LEU A 76 4.33 2.56 16.39
N LEU A 77 4.00 1.88 15.29
CA LEU A 77 4.77 1.93 14.05
C LEU A 77 4.84 3.35 13.46
N THR A 78 3.73 4.08 13.49
CA THR A 78 3.65 5.45 12.96
C THR A 78 4.46 6.42 13.80
N VAL A 79 4.39 6.30 15.13
CA VAL A 79 5.20 7.10 16.07
C VAL A 79 6.68 6.76 15.91
N LEU A 80 7.05 5.47 15.84
CA LEU A 80 8.44 5.04 15.65
C LEU A 80 9.01 5.61 14.34
N TYR A 81 8.22 5.56 13.26
CA TYR A 81 8.59 6.16 11.99
C TYR A 81 8.78 7.67 12.08
N ALA A 82 7.86 8.39 12.71
CA ALA A 82 7.97 9.84 12.89
C ALA A 82 9.22 10.22 13.72
N VAL A 83 9.51 9.47 14.78
CA VAL A 83 10.68 9.66 15.65
C VAL A 83 12.00 9.39 14.92
N ILE A 84 12.02 8.56 13.89
CA ILE A 84 13.23 8.33 13.08
C ILE A 84 13.32 9.37 11.96
N MET A 85 12.22 9.61 11.24
CA MET A 85 12.22 10.42 10.02
C MET A 85 12.31 11.92 10.29
N ILE A 86 11.64 12.44 11.33
CA ILE A 86 11.65 13.90 11.62
C ILE A 86 13.03 14.35 12.11
N PRO A 87 13.62 13.76 13.18
CA PRO A 87 14.96 14.12 13.62
C PRO A 87 15.99 13.76 12.55
N GLY A 88 15.83 12.61 11.87
CA GLY A 88 16.71 12.21 10.78
C GLY A 88 16.78 13.27 9.68
N GLY A 89 15.64 13.80 9.24
CA GLY A 89 15.59 14.89 8.26
C GLY A 89 16.28 16.17 8.75
N VAL A 90 16.04 16.57 10.01
CA VAL A 90 16.67 17.76 10.61
C VAL A 90 18.19 17.59 10.69
N TYR A 91 18.68 16.47 11.20
CA TYR A 91 20.10 16.17 11.28
C TYR A 91 20.75 16.05 9.90
N PHE A 92 20.06 15.44 8.93
CA PHE A 92 20.50 15.39 7.54
C PHE A 92 20.75 16.81 7.00
N SER A 93 19.77 17.71 7.15
CA SER A 93 19.89 19.09 6.69
C SER A 93 21.03 19.83 7.36
N ILE A 94 21.17 19.73 8.69
CA ILE A 94 22.26 20.38 9.43
C ILE A 94 23.62 19.85 8.96
N LEU A 95 23.81 18.53 8.92
CA LEU A 95 25.08 17.91 8.54
C LEU A 95 25.45 18.22 7.08
N PHE A 96 24.46 18.25 6.18
CA PHE A 96 24.68 18.61 4.78
C PHE A 96 25.10 20.08 4.63
N SER A 97 24.51 20.99 5.43
CA SER A 97 24.85 22.42 5.39
C SER A 97 26.24 22.77 5.95
N LEU A 98 26.85 21.92 6.78
CA LEU A 98 28.19 22.17 7.34
C LEU A 98 29.31 22.11 6.29
N ASN A 99 29.04 21.59 5.09
CA ASN A 99 29.96 21.53 3.94
C ASN A 99 31.37 20.95 4.26
N ASN A 100 31.44 20.07 5.25
CA ASN A 100 32.65 19.34 5.66
C ASN A 100 32.56 17.91 5.13
N ILE A 101 33.65 17.37 4.60
CA ILE A 101 33.69 16.02 4.01
C ILE A 101 33.18 14.94 4.97
N TRP A 102 33.54 15.02 6.26
CA TRP A 102 33.07 14.08 7.28
C TRP A 102 31.56 14.22 7.52
N ALA A 103 31.07 15.46 7.62
CA ALA A 103 29.65 15.73 7.82
C ALA A 103 28.79 15.27 6.63
N ILE A 104 29.30 15.46 5.40
CA ILE A 104 28.65 14.98 4.17
C ILE A 104 28.59 13.45 4.15
N SER A 105 29.67 12.75 4.49
CA SER A 105 29.66 11.28 4.58
C SER A 105 28.65 10.76 5.60
N PHE A 106 28.58 11.37 6.79
CA PHE A 106 27.58 11.02 7.80
C PHE A 106 26.15 11.34 7.34
N SER A 107 25.97 12.43 6.61
CA SER A 107 24.67 12.82 6.02
C SER A 107 24.18 11.75 5.03
N PHE A 108 25.04 11.23 4.16
CA PHE A 108 24.69 10.13 3.26
C PHE A 108 24.39 8.82 3.99
N ALA A 109 25.12 8.50 5.05
CA ALA A 109 24.81 7.32 5.87
C ALA A 109 23.43 7.44 6.54
N LEU A 110 23.08 8.63 7.02
CA LEU A 110 21.77 8.91 7.62
C LEU A 110 20.66 8.83 6.56
N LEU A 111 20.89 9.42 5.38
CA LEU A 111 19.97 9.33 4.23
C LEU A 111 19.69 7.87 3.85
N TYR A 112 20.74 7.03 3.79
CA TYR A 112 20.61 5.60 3.52
C TYR A 112 19.73 4.88 4.57
N LEU A 113 19.90 5.20 5.86
CA LEU A 113 19.06 4.65 6.92
C LEU A 113 17.60 5.07 6.76
N MET A 114 17.33 6.35 6.47
CA MET A 114 15.97 6.84 6.23
C MET A 114 15.30 6.15 5.05
N PHE A 115 16.00 6.01 3.92
CA PHE A 115 15.46 5.27 2.77
C PHE A 115 15.19 3.81 3.09
N SER A 116 16.06 3.17 3.87
CA SER A 116 15.86 1.78 4.30
C SER A 116 14.58 1.63 5.13
N VAL A 117 14.36 2.52 6.11
CA VAL A 117 13.13 2.54 6.92
C VAL A 117 11.90 2.83 6.04
N GLN A 118 12.01 3.72 5.07
CA GLN A 118 10.94 4.03 4.13
C GLN A 118 10.53 2.81 3.30
N PHE A 119 11.50 2.07 2.76
CA PHE A 119 11.22 0.87 1.98
C PHE A 119 10.64 -0.26 2.82
N MET A 120 11.09 -0.42 4.06
CA MET A 120 10.49 -1.40 4.97
C MET A 120 9.01 -1.12 5.25
N MET A 121 8.63 0.16 5.39
CA MET A 121 7.25 0.56 5.67
C MET A 121 6.25 0.13 4.59
N MET A 122 6.69 0.00 3.34
CA MET A 122 5.85 -0.49 2.24
C MET A 122 5.30 -1.90 2.51
N TYR A 123 6.03 -2.71 3.27
CA TYR A 123 5.66 -4.08 3.59
C TYR A 123 5.03 -4.24 4.97
N MET A 124 5.40 -3.41 5.96
CA MET A 124 4.97 -3.56 7.36
C MET A 124 3.44 -3.59 7.50
N VAL A 125 2.74 -2.62 6.90
CA VAL A 125 1.28 -2.50 7.05
C VAL A 125 0.56 -3.64 6.33
N SER A 126 1.02 -4.00 5.13
CA SER A 126 0.46 -5.12 4.36
C SER A 126 0.68 -6.47 5.06
N LEU A 127 1.85 -6.69 5.68
CA LEU A 127 2.16 -7.91 6.43
C LEU A 127 1.28 -8.06 7.65
N MET A 128 1.06 -6.96 8.39
CA MET A 128 0.19 -6.93 9.55
C MET A 128 -1.22 -7.39 9.22
N VAL A 129 -1.80 -6.89 8.11
CA VAL A 129 -3.13 -7.30 7.63
C VAL A 129 -3.12 -8.77 7.24
N LYS A 130 -2.23 -9.15 6.32
CA LYS A 130 -2.29 -10.46 5.67
C LYS A 130 -1.97 -11.62 6.62
N GLN A 131 -1.00 -11.43 7.51
CA GLN A 131 -0.58 -12.44 8.48
C GLN A 131 -1.26 -12.26 9.85
N ASN A 132 -2.16 -11.27 9.99
CA ASN A 132 -2.85 -10.94 11.24
C ASN A 132 -1.88 -10.80 12.44
N LEU A 133 -0.73 -10.16 12.20
CA LEU A 133 0.32 -9.98 13.21
C LEU A 133 0.03 -8.74 14.06
N LEU A 134 0.06 -8.89 15.39
CA LEU A 134 -0.06 -7.76 16.33
C LEU A 134 1.27 -7.37 16.95
N ASP A 135 2.27 -8.26 16.89
CA ASP A 135 3.59 -8.05 17.47
C ASP A 135 4.48 -7.18 16.57
N VAL A 136 4.68 -5.93 16.97
CA VAL A 136 5.49 -4.95 16.22
C VAL A 136 6.91 -5.43 15.96
N LYS A 137 7.56 -6.06 16.95
CA LYS A 137 8.92 -6.59 16.80
C LYS A 137 9.01 -7.62 15.68
N LEU A 138 8.03 -8.52 15.61
CA LEU A 138 8.00 -9.56 14.59
C LEU A 138 7.73 -8.96 13.21
N ILE A 139 6.84 -7.97 13.11
CA ILE A 139 6.57 -7.23 11.88
C ILE A 139 7.86 -6.60 11.36
N ILE A 140 8.59 -5.85 12.20
CA ILE A 140 9.84 -5.17 11.81
C ILE A 140 10.87 -6.18 11.28
N ILE A 141 11.11 -7.27 12.01
CA ILE A 141 12.11 -8.28 11.61
C ILE A 141 11.72 -8.94 10.28
N ARG A 142 10.45 -9.31 10.10
CA ARG A 142 9.97 -9.94 8.86
C ARG A 142 10.02 -8.96 7.68
N SER A 143 9.60 -7.72 7.87
CA SER A 143 9.68 -6.68 6.82
C SER A 143 11.13 -6.36 6.45
N PHE A 144 12.03 -6.31 7.43
CA PHE A 144 13.46 -6.10 7.20
C PHE A 144 14.06 -7.22 6.35
N ARG A 145 13.79 -8.47 6.73
CA ARG A 145 14.23 -9.65 5.99
C ARG A 145 13.70 -9.63 4.56
N LEU A 146 12.40 -9.35 4.39
CA LEU A 146 11.76 -9.30 3.07
C LEU A 146 12.38 -8.24 2.16
N PHE A 147 12.68 -7.06 2.72
CA PHE A 147 13.33 -5.96 2.02
C PHE A 147 14.75 -6.33 1.57
N ILE A 148 15.60 -6.85 2.46
CA ILE A 148 17.00 -7.21 2.15
C ILE A 148 17.06 -8.28 1.06
N GLU A 149 16.20 -9.28 1.13
CA GLU A 149 16.21 -10.37 0.15
C GLU A 149 15.66 -9.93 -1.22
N ASN A 150 14.94 -8.80 -1.31
CA ASN A 150 14.26 -8.35 -2.53
C ASN A 150 14.47 -6.85 -2.82
N VAL A 151 15.71 -6.35 -2.68
CA VAL A 151 16.04 -4.94 -2.88
C VAL A 151 15.68 -4.47 -4.30
N SER A 152 16.07 -5.20 -5.34
CA SER A 152 15.81 -4.80 -6.74
C SER A 152 14.31 -4.71 -7.05
N PHE A 153 13.51 -5.64 -6.52
CA PHE A 153 12.06 -5.61 -6.65
C PHE A 153 11.47 -4.38 -5.94
N THR A 154 11.95 -4.09 -4.72
CA THR A 154 11.48 -2.95 -3.92
C THR A 154 11.84 -1.61 -4.58
N LEU A 155 13.02 -1.50 -5.19
CA LEU A 155 13.43 -0.31 -5.92
C LEU A 155 12.54 -0.08 -7.15
N ASN A 156 12.31 -1.11 -7.96
CA ASN A 156 11.42 -1.02 -9.13
C ASN A 156 9.98 -0.65 -8.72
N LEU A 157 9.46 -1.29 -7.67
CA LEU A 157 8.14 -1.00 -7.11
C LEU A 157 8.03 0.46 -6.66
N SER A 158 9.08 0.98 -6.01
CA SER A 158 9.13 2.37 -5.55
C SER A 158 9.13 3.35 -6.72
N ILE A 159 9.81 3.04 -7.83
CA ILE A 159 9.76 3.84 -9.06
C ILE A 159 8.34 3.87 -9.62
N TYR A 160 7.65 2.73 -9.71
CA TYR A 160 6.27 2.70 -10.19
C TYR A 160 5.32 3.53 -9.31
N ILE A 161 5.45 3.43 -7.99
CA ILE A 161 4.66 4.21 -7.03
C ILE A 161 4.97 5.70 -7.17
N LEU A 162 6.22 6.08 -7.35
CA LEU A 162 6.63 7.47 -7.57
C LEU A 162 6.05 8.01 -8.87
N LEU A 163 6.11 7.27 -9.97
CA LEU A 163 5.53 7.66 -11.27
C LEU A 163 4.01 7.85 -11.18
N ILE A 164 3.29 6.92 -10.56
CA ILE A 164 1.83 7.03 -10.36
C ILE A 164 1.50 8.23 -9.48
N THR A 165 2.31 8.51 -8.47
CA THR A 165 2.13 9.67 -7.58
C THR A 165 2.35 10.97 -8.32
N ILE A 166 3.42 11.10 -9.11
CA ILE A 166 3.65 12.28 -9.96
C ILE A 166 2.50 12.46 -10.95
N LEU A 167 2.08 11.40 -11.63
CA LEU A 167 0.95 11.47 -12.58
C LEU A 167 -0.35 11.93 -11.89
N SER A 168 -0.59 11.47 -10.67
CA SER A 168 -1.78 11.86 -9.90
C SER A 168 -1.72 13.31 -9.41
N LEU A 169 -0.53 13.87 -9.18
CA LEU A 169 -0.35 15.29 -8.89
C LEU A 169 -0.56 16.17 -10.12
N LEU A 170 -0.19 15.68 -11.32
CA LEU A 170 -0.42 16.40 -12.58
C LEU A 170 -1.89 16.42 -12.99
N VAL A 171 -2.64 15.36 -12.67
CA VAL A 171 -4.05 15.20 -13.02
C VAL A 171 -4.87 14.99 -11.75
N PRO A 172 -5.40 16.08 -11.13
CA PRO A 172 -5.99 16.03 -9.78
C PRO A 172 -7.15 15.04 -9.62
N ILE A 173 -7.89 14.75 -10.69
CA ILE A 173 -8.99 13.76 -10.63
C ILE A 173 -8.49 12.34 -10.32
N LEU A 174 -7.22 12.03 -10.64
CA LEU A 174 -6.61 10.74 -10.30
C LEU A 174 -6.33 10.59 -8.81
N LEU A 175 -6.22 11.69 -8.04
CA LEU A 175 -6.08 11.63 -6.58
C LEU A 175 -7.24 10.88 -5.90
N LEU A 176 -8.43 10.91 -6.50
CA LEU A 176 -9.61 10.21 -6.00
C LEU A 176 -9.47 8.68 -6.04
N VAL A 177 -8.55 8.15 -6.85
CA VAL A 177 -8.32 6.70 -7.03
C VAL A 177 -6.91 6.32 -6.55
N TRP A 178 -6.03 7.30 -6.38
CA TRP A 178 -4.60 7.13 -6.09
C TRP A 178 -4.33 6.26 -4.85
N ALA A 179 -4.96 6.56 -3.72
CA ALA A 179 -4.72 5.82 -2.47
C ALA A 179 -5.10 4.34 -2.59
N GLY A 180 -6.25 4.05 -3.22
CA GLY A 180 -6.70 2.69 -3.49
C GLY A 180 -5.77 1.94 -4.43
N LEU A 181 -5.27 2.59 -5.50
CA LEU A 181 -4.28 1.99 -6.40
C LEU A 181 -2.99 1.62 -5.67
N LEU A 182 -2.47 2.54 -4.83
CA LEU A 182 -1.29 2.26 -4.02
C LEU A 182 -1.53 1.10 -3.04
N GLY A 183 -2.70 1.03 -2.42
CA GLY A 183 -3.08 -0.10 -1.57
C GLY A 183 -3.10 -1.43 -2.31
N PHE A 184 -3.65 -1.46 -3.53
CA PHE A 184 -3.64 -2.69 -4.35
C PHE A 184 -2.22 -3.09 -4.75
N ILE A 185 -1.38 -2.13 -5.16
CA ILE A 185 0.03 -2.38 -5.47
C ILE A 185 0.77 -2.93 -4.24
N ALA A 186 0.59 -2.32 -3.07
CA ALA A 186 1.19 -2.78 -1.82
C ALA A 186 0.69 -4.17 -1.38
N TYR A 187 -0.59 -4.47 -1.62
CA TYR A 187 -1.18 -5.78 -1.31
C TYR A 187 -0.66 -6.88 -2.24
N TYR A 188 -0.72 -6.68 -3.56
CA TYR A 188 -0.28 -7.68 -4.54
C TYR A 188 1.23 -7.88 -4.56
N SER A 189 2.01 -6.81 -4.38
CA SER A 189 3.47 -6.94 -4.24
C SER A 189 3.85 -7.81 -3.04
N LEU A 190 3.16 -7.63 -1.91
CA LEU A 190 3.36 -8.50 -0.76
C LEU A 190 2.95 -9.95 -1.05
N LEU A 191 1.78 -10.18 -1.66
CA LEU A 191 1.35 -11.54 -2.00
C LEU A 191 2.35 -12.25 -2.91
N TYR A 192 2.85 -11.55 -3.93
CA TYR A 192 3.86 -12.08 -4.84
C TYR A 192 5.13 -12.48 -4.09
N LEU A 193 5.62 -11.63 -3.18
CA LEU A 193 6.78 -11.94 -2.37
C LEU A 193 6.49 -13.10 -1.40
N LEU A 194 5.35 -13.12 -0.72
CA LEU A 194 4.98 -14.21 0.19
C LEU A 194 4.84 -15.55 -0.54
N ALA A 195 4.28 -15.58 -1.75
CA ALA A 195 4.17 -16.79 -2.56
C ALA A 195 5.54 -17.41 -2.90
N LYS A 196 6.59 -16.58 -3.01
CA LYS A 196 7.97 -17.06 -3.22
C LYS A 196 8.56 -17.77 -2.00
N TYR A 197 8.10 -17.44 -0.78
CA TYR A 197 8.68 -17.92 0.48
C TYR A 197 7.78 -18.88 1.28
N GLU A 198 6.46 -18.81 1.11
CA GLU A 198 5.46 -19.62 1.81
C GLU A 198 4.64 -20.42 0.79
N SER A 199 4.62 -21.74 0.95
CA SER A 199 4.42 -22.62 -0.21
C SER A 199 3.00 -22.75 -0.77
N ARG A 200 1.88 -22.41 -0.10
CA ARG A 200 0.52 -22.71 -0.66
C ARG A 200 -0.72 -21.82 -0.35
N PRO A 201 -0.72 -20.72 0.44
CA PRO A 201 -1.93 -19.87 0.57
C PRO A 201 -1.91 -18.51 -0.16
N TYR A 202 -0.83 -18.12 -0.85
CA TYR A 202 -0.62 -16.72 -1.28
C TYR A 202 -0.42 -16.50 -2.77
N GLU A 203 -0.49 -17.52 -3.62
CA GLU A 203 -0.38 -17.35 -5.08
C GLU A 203 -1.41 -16.31 -5.53
N PRO A 204 -0.96 -15.10 -5.95
CA PRO A 204 -1.88 -14.15 -6.52
C PRO A 204 -2.25 -14.67 -7.90
N ASP A 205 -3.54 -14.61 -8.26
CA ASP A 205 -3.94 -14.73 -9.65
C ASP A 205 -3.42 -13.49 -10.40
N LEU A 206 -2.20 -13.62 -10.94
CA LEU A 206 -1.49 -12.58 -11.67
C LEU A 206 -1.84 -12.62 -13.17
N GLU A 207 -2.68 -13.56 -13.62
CA GLU A 207 -3.11 -13.64 -15.01
C GLU A 207 -4.10 -12.53 -15.33
N VAL A 208 -3.57 -11.39 -15.77
CA VAL A 208 -4.40 -10.26 -16.22
C VAL A 208 -4.80 -10.47 -17.68
N SER A 209 -5.94 -11.14 -17.89
CA SER A 209 -6.53 -11.29 -19.23
C SER A 209 -7.43 -10.10 -19.58
N TRP A 210 -6.89 -9.15 -20.35
CA TRP A 210 -7.69 -8.09 -20.99
C TRP A 210 -8.62 -8.62 -22.10
N ARG A 211 -8.46 -9.90 -22.51
CA ARG A 211 -9.22 -10.52 -23.61
C ARG A 211 -10.72 -10.70 -23.29
N GLY A 212 -11.12 -10.58 -22.03
CA GLY A 212 -12.52 -10.54 -21.58
C GLY A 212 -13.06 -9.14 -21.28
N ALA A 213 -12.20 -8.13 -21.04
CA ALA A 213 -12.62 -6.77 -20.70
C ALA A 213 -13.32 -6.05 -21.87
N TRP A 214 -12.92 -6.38 -23.11
CA TRP A 214 -13.55 -5.87 -24.33
C TRP A 214 -14.54 -6.87 -24.96
N LYS A 215 -14.49 -8.15 -24.54
CA LYS A 215 -15.32 -9.23 -25.08
C LYS A 215 -15.76 -10.21 -23.98
N PRO A 216 -16.68 -9.79 -23.08
CA PRO A 216 -17.14 -10.62 -21.96
C PRO A 216 -17.88 -11.91 -22.36
N TRP A 217 -18.17 -12.12 -23.64
CA TRP A 217 -18.92 -13.28 -24.16
C TRP A 217 -18.05 -14.48 -24.57
N LYS A 218 -16.73 -14.45 -24.38
CA LYS A 218 -15.81 -15.55 -24.79
C LYS A 218 -15.25 -16.37 -23.63
N ALA A 219 -15.67 -16.09 -22.39
CA ALA A 219 -15.26 -16.86 -21.21
C ALA A 219 -16.45 -17.69 -20.69
N TYR A 220 -16.93 -18.62 -21.52
CA TYR A 220 -17.73 -19.79 -21.14
C TYR A 220 -17.57 -20.84 -22.24
#